data_AF-A0A3B8KY42-F1
#
_entry.id   AF-A0A3B8KY42-F1
#
_cell.length_a   1.000
_cell.length_b   1.000
_cell.length_c   1.000
_cell.angle_alpha   90.00
_cell.angle_beta   90.00
_cell.angle_gamma   90.00
#
_symmetry.space_group_name_H-M   'P 1'
#
loop_
_entity.id
_entity.type
_entity.pdbx_description
1 polymer ?
#
loop_
_entity_poly.entity_id
_entity_poly.type
_entity_poly.pdbx_seq_one_letter_code
_entity_poly.pdbx_strand_id
1 'polypeptide(L)' 'LIDGQDIATGTIESLRAEVLMVAGDGNCFSGSVLENICCGRSEGGLNRATEAAKAVHAHHFISKLPRGYETQL' A
#
# COMPACT_ATOMS: atom_id res chain seq x y z
N LEU A 1 11.11 6.26 22.41
CA LEU A 1 10.00 5.43 22.91
C LEU A 1 8.86 5.46 21.88
N ILE A 2 8.16 4.35 21.67
CA ILE A 2 6.83 4.27 21.01
C ILE A 2 5.88 3.70 22.06
N ASP A 3 4.75 4.37 22.32
CA ASP A 3 3.81 4.02 23.41
C ASP A 3 4.46 3.77 24.79
N GLY A 4 5.53 4.52 25.08
CA GLY A 4 6.30 4.38 26.33
C GLY A 4 7.29 3.21 26.37
N GLN A 5 7.35 2.36 25.34
CA GLN A 5 8.36 1.30 25.20
C GLN A 5 9.59 1.80 24.45
N ASP A 6 10.78 1.38 24.87
CA ASP A 6 12.02 1.70 24.17
C ASP A 6 12.16 0.86 22.90
N ILE A 7 12.26 1.54 21.77
CA ILE A 7 12.40 0.93 20.45
C ILE A 7 13.67 0.08 20.33
N ALA A 8 14.72 0.41 21.10
CA ALA A 8 15.95 -0.37 21.12
C ALA A 8 15.76 -1.77 21.72
N THR A 9 14.66 -1.98 22.46
CA THR A 9 14.32 -3.28 23.08
C THR A 9 13.40 -4.14 22.22
N GLY A 10 12.81 -3.57 21.15
CA GLY A 10 11.96 -4.29 20.21
C GLY A 10 12.75 -4.94 19.07
N THR A 11 12.10 -5.83 18.32
CA THR A 11 12.68 -6.38 17.08
C THR A 11 12.36 -5.47 15.89
N ILE A 12 13.22 -5.50 14.87
CA ILE A 12 13.00 -4.73 13.63
C ILE A 12 11.68 -5.15 12.98
N GLU A 13 11.33 -6.43 13.03
CA GLU A 13 10.11 -6.99 12.47
C GLU A 13 8.86 -6.45 13.17
N SER A 14 8.87 -6.42 14.50
CA SER A 14 7.77 -5.87 15.32
C SER A 14 7.56 -4.38 15.02
N LEU A 15 8.66 -3.61 15.01
CA LEU A 15 8.60 -2.17 14.73
C LEU A 15 8.10 -1.88 13.31
N ARG A 16 8.48 -2.70 12.31
CA ARG A 16 8.00 -2.55 10.93
C ARG A 16 6.54 -2.95 10.74
N ALA A 17 5.97 -3.78 11.61
CA ALA A 17 4.56 -4.14 11.54
C ALA A 17 3.64 -3.00 12.00
N GLU A 18 4.13 -2.14 12.90
CA GLU A 18 3.37 -1.04 13.52
C GLU A 18 3.57 0.32 12.84
N VAL A 19 4.45 0.41 11.83
CA VAL A 19 4.78 1.67 11.16
C VAL A 19 4.50 1.59 9.66
N LEU A 20 3.75 2.57 9.15
CA LEU A 20 3.59 2.81 7.72
C LEU A 20 4.40 4.04 7.32
N MET A 21 5.24 3.91 6.28
CA MET A 21 5.98 5.04 5.71
C MET A 21 5.32 5.49 4.40
N VAL A 22 5.07 6.80 4.28
CA VAL A 22 4.61 7.43 3.03
C VAL A 22 5.77 8.27 2.50
N ALA A 23 6.37 7.84 1.39
CA ALA A 23 7.43 8.59 0.73
C ALA A 23 6.82 9.81 -0.01
N GLY A 24 7.52 10.96 0.02
CA GLY A 24 7.08 12.17 -0.67
C GLY A 24 7.24 12.11 -2.19
N ASP A 25 8.17 11.30 -2.67
CA ASP A 25 8.41 11.08 -4.09
C ASP A 25 7.58 9.89 -4.55
N GLY A 26 6.65 10.11 -5.47
CA GLY A 26 5.61 9.16 -5.90
C GLY A 26 6.09 7.97 -6.75
N ASN A 27 7.21 7.37 -6.38
CA ASN A 27 7.76 6.23 -7.10
C ASN A 27 6.88 4.99 -6.84
N CYS A 28 6.05 4.66 -7.83
CA CYS A 28 5.41 3.36 -7.90
C CYS A 28 6.46 2.32 -8.31
N PHE A 29 6.29 1.08 -7.83
CA PHE A 29 7.08 -0.03 -8.31
C PHE A 29 6.58 -0.45 -9.70
N SER A 30 7.47 -1.02 -10.52
CA SER A 30 7.06 -1.62 -11.79
C SER A 30 6.06 -2.75 -11.55
N GLY A 31 4.92 -2.67 -12.22
CA GLY A 31 3.83 -3.61 -12.08
C GLY A 31 2.48 -2.95 -12.31
N SER A 32 1.40 -3.69 -12.09
CA SER A 32 0.05 -3.17 -12.14
C SER A 32 -0.27 -2.21 -10.98
N VAL A 33 -1.30 -1.38 -11.17
CA VAL A 33 -1.91 -0.60 -10.09
C VAL A 33 -2.36 -1.52 -8.94
N LEU A 34 -2.91 -2.70 -9.24
CA LEU A 34 -3.29 -3.70 -8.25
C LEU A 34 -2.09 -4.13 -7.39
N GLU A 35 -0.98 -4.50 -8.04
CA GLU A 35 0.25 -4.94 -7.36
C GLU A 35 0.84 -3.82 -6.49
N ASN A 36 0.79 -2.57 -6.95
CA ASN A 36 1.23 -1.42 -6.18
C ASN A 36 0.36 -1.18 -4.94
N ILE A 37 -0.97 -1.26 -5.07
CA ILE A 37 -1.90 -1.10 -3.92
C ILE A 37 -1.74 -2.25 -2.92
N CYS A 38 -1.48 -3.46 -3.40
CA CYS A 38 -1.23 -4.62 -2.56
C CYS A 38 0.21 -4.68 -2.02
N CYS A 39 1.05 -3.67 -2.33
CA CYS A 39 2.46 -3.60 -1.96
C CYS A 39 3.22 -4.89 -2.30
N GLY A 40 2.96 -5.48 -3.47
CA GLY A 40 3.56 -6.75 -3.91
C GLY A 40 3.13 -7.98 -3.11
N ARG A 41 2.21 -7.86 -2.14
CA ARG A 41 1.61 -9.02 -1.48
C ARG A 41 0.58 -9.65 -2.42
N SER A 42 0.80 -10.91 -2.76
CA SER A 42 -0.13 -11.72 -3.56
C SER A 42 -1.50 -11.95 -2.89
N GLU A 43 -1.63 -11.68 -1.58
CA GLU A 43 -2.83 -11.95 -0.78
C GLU A 43 -3.87 -10.80 -0.74
N GLY A 44 -3.67 -9.75 -1.54
CA GLY A 44 -4.65 -8.69 -1.71
C GLY A 44 -5.50 -8.89 -2.96
N GLY A 45 -6.57 -9.68 -2.87
CA GLY A 45 -7.51 -9.80 -3.99
C GLY A 45 -8.10 -8.45 -4.41
N LEU A 46 -8.59 -8.35 -5.65
CA LEU A 46 -9.15 -7.12 -6.25
C LEU A 46 -10.14 -6.37 -5.33
N ASN A 47 -10.96 -7.10 -4.56
CA ASN A 47 -11.90 -6.51 -3.60
C ASN A 47 -11.21 -5.67 -2.53
N ARG A 48 -10.12 -6.17 -1.93
CA ARG A 48 -9.41 -5.45 -0.86
C ARG A 48 -8.73 -4.20 -1.42
N ALA A 49 -8.10 -4.31 -2.58
CA ALA A 49 -7.51 -3.18 -3.28
C ALA A 49 -8.56 -2.13 -3.66
N THR A 50 -9.75 -2.58 -4.05
CA THR A 50 -10.88 -1.70 -4.37
C THR A 50 -11.36 -0.93 -3.14
N GLU A 51 -11.55 -1.61 -2.01
CA GLU A 51 -11.96 -0.95 -0.76
C GLU A 51 -10.89 0.02 -0.24
N ALA A 52 -9.61 -0.36 -0.29
CA ALA A 52 -8.51 0.54 0.06
C ALA A 52 -8.49 1.80 -0.83
N ALA A 53 -8.63 1.62 -2.15
CA ALA A 53 -8.69 2.73 -3.08
C ALA A 53 -9.93 3.62 -2.90
N LYS A 54 -11.07 3.05 -2.48
CA LYS A 54 -12.27 3.84 -2.15
C LYS A 54 -12.06 4.68 -0.89
N ALA A 55 -11.41 4.12 0.13
CA ALA A 55 -11.13 4.82 1.39
C ALA A 55 -10.29 6.09 1.20
N VAL A 56 -9.45 6.14 0.17
CA VAL A 56 -8.64 7.31 -0.21
C VAL A 56 -9.14 8.03 -1.47
N HIS A 57 -10.37 7.74 -1.93
CA HIS A 57 -11.00 8.30 -3.12
C HIS A 57 -10.25 8.09 -4.45
N ALA A 58 -9.29 7.17 -4.50
CA ALA A 58 -8.53 6.82 -5.71
C ALA A 58 -9.31 5.91 -6.68
N HIS A 59 -10.32 5.17 -6.18
CA HIS A 59 -11.03 4.16 -7.00
C HIS A 59 -11.59 4.73 -8.31
N HIS A 60 -12.25 5.90 -8.28
CA HIS A 60 -12.82 6.49 -9.48
C HIS A 60 -11.76 6.91 -10.50
N PHE A 61 -10.58 7.36 -10.05
CA PHE A 61 -9.45 7.64 -10.94
C PHE A 61 -8.94 6.36 -11.60
N ILE A 62 -8.69 5.31 -10.80
CA ILE A 62 -8.19 4.03 -11.27
C ILE A 62 -9.15 3.40 -12.27
N SER A 63 -10.46 3.40 -11.99
CA SER A 63 -11.50 2.84 -12.86
C SER A 63 -11.62 3.55 -14.22
N LYS A 64 -11.08 4.76 -14.37
CA LYS A 64 -11.01 5.48 -15.65
C LYS A 64 -9.78 5.16 -16.48
N LEU A 65 -8.79 4.48 -15.91
CA LEU A 65 -7.62 4.03 -16.66
C LEU A 65 -8.05 2.98 -17.70
N PRO A 66 -7.39 2.90 -18.88
CA PRO A 66 -7.78 1.96 -19.94
C PRO A 66 -7.86 0.49 -19.51
N ARG A 67 -7.07 0.10 -18.51
CA ARG A 67 -7.05 -1.26 -17.95
C ARG A 67 -7.45 -1.31 -16.48
N GLY A 68 -7.97 -0.21 -15.92
CA GLY A 68 -8.35 -0.15 -14.50
C GLY A 68 -7.18 -0.50 -13.58
N TYR A 69 -7.42 -1.41 -12.63
CA TYR A 69 -6.43 -1.94 -11.71
C TYR A 69 -5.31 -2.76 -12.38
N GLU A 70 -5.51 -3.24 -13.61
CA GLU A 70 -4.51 -3.96 -14.41
C GLU A 70 -3.60 -3.03 -15.24
N THR A 71 -3.77 -1.71 -15.08
CA THR A 71 -2.92 -0.72 -15.73
C THR A 71 -1.49 -0.86 -15.20
N GLN A 72 -0.52 -0.96 -16.10
CA GLN A 72 0.89 -1.08 -15.77
C GLN A 72 1.47 0.31 -15.47
N LEU A 73 2.24 0.42 -14.38
CA LEU A 73 2.97 1.59 -13.91
C LEU A 73 4.48 1.42 -14.15
#